data_AF-A0A3E0WHW3-F1
#
_entry.id   AF-A0A3E0WHW3-F1
#
_cell.length_a   1.000
_cell.length_b   1.000
_cell.length_c   1.000
_cell.angle_alpha   90.00
_cell.angle_beta   90.00
_cell.angle_gamma   90.00
#
_symmetry.space_group_name_H-M   'P 1'
#
loop_
_entity.id
_entity.type
_entity.pdbx_description
1 polymer ?
#
loop_
_entity_poly.entity_id
_entity_poly.type
_entity_poly.pdbx_seq_one_letter_code
_entity_poly.pdbx_strand_id
1 'polypeptide(L)'
;PLWSKVEQRVHEHPALKTWPNLIVEDCRPLQKRLQEGHYFYTDIYKEGIVLYDSGRVELEPPRKLDAEERKAKAEKDFNFWFKSANGFMKQYRFALEQGELAIAAFELHQATERFYNTVLLVHTGYKAKQHGIEKLAKQVASHDPRFLPVFPKVTQQDKARFELLKKAYIDSRYDENYAITRADLEWLGERIDRLKALVEQSCRERIAGFSEEFGEL
;
A
#
# COMPACT_ATOMS: atom_id res chain seq x y z
N PRO A 1 9.21 5.98 -20.55
CA PRO A 1 8.77 4.56 -20.69
C PRO A 1 7.38 4.48 -21.32
N LEU A 2 7.06 3.40 -22.06
CA LEU A 2 5.76 3.19 -22.71
C LEU A 2 4.60 3.35 -21.70
N TRP A 3 4.73 2.73 -20.53
CA TRP A 3 3.68 2.70 -19.50
C TRP A 3 3.38 4.05 -18.86
N SER A 4 4.38 4.92 -18.68
CA SER A 4 4.15 6.28 -18.18
C SER A 4 3.28 7.10 -19.15
N LYS A 5 3.41 6.88 -20.46
CA LYS A 5 2.56 7.52 -21.47
C LYS A 5 1.15 6.95 -21.46
N VAL A 6 1.00 5.65 -21.21
CA VAL A 6 -0.32 5.00 -21.06
C VAL A 6 -1.04 5.52 -19.82
N GLU A 7 -0.35 5.56 -18.67
CA GLU A 7 -0.90 6.09 -17.41
C GLU A 7 -1.32 7.55 -17.56
N GLN A 8 -0.50 8.39 -18.19
CA GLN A 8 -0.86 9.77 -18.49
C GLN A 8 -2.11 9.87 -19.38
N ARG A 9 -2.17 9.12 -20.50
CA ARG A 9 -3.33 9.13 -21.40
C ARG A 9 -4.61 8.67 -20.71
N VAL A 10 -4.52 7.69 -19.82
CA VAL A 10 -5.67 7.21 -19.04
C VAL A 10 -6.13 8.29 -18.06
N HIS A 11 -5.22 8.95 -17.34
CA HIS A 11 -5.59 10.04 -16.43
C HIS A 11 -6.15 11.29 -17.12
N GLU A 12 -5.72 11.56 -18.35
CA GLU A 12 -6.21 12.69 -19.17
C GLU A 12 -7.48 12.33 -19.97
N HIS A 13 -7.93 11.07 -19.94
CA HIS A 13 -9.05 10.65 -20.78
C HIS A 13 -10.38 11.25 -20.27
N PRO A 14 -11.07 12.07 -21.08
CA PRO A 14 -12.23 12.84 -20.63
C PRO A 14 -13.44 12.00 -20.20
N ALA A 15 -13.52 10.75 -20.65
CA ALA A 15 -14.58 9.82 -20.24
C ALA A 15 -14.38 9.24 -18.82
N LEU A 16 -13.17 9.30 -18.26
CA LEU A 16 -12.87 8.74 -16.95
C LEU A 16 -13.13 9.79 -15.87
N LYS A 17 -14.16 9.53 -15.04
CA LYS A 17 -14.53 10.39 -13.91
C LYS A 17 -13.69 10.13 -12.65
N THR A 18 -12.98 9.01 -12.62
CA THR A 18 -12.12 8.58 -11.53
C THR A 18 -10.77 8.15 -12.09
N TRP A 19 -9.71 8.21 -11.27
CA TRP A 19 -8.38 7.74 -11.67
C TRP A 19 -8.26 6.23 -11.46
N PRO A 20 -8.26 5.40 -12.52
CA PRO A 20 -8.03 3.98 -12.38
C PRO A 20 -6.56 3.72 -12.05
N ASN A 21 -6.31 2.74 -11.19
CA ASN A 21 -4.95 2.24 -10.97
C ASN A 21 -4.61 1.23 -12.06
N LEU A 22 -3.59 1.54 -12.88
CA LEU A 22 -3.09 0.62 -13.88
C LEU A 22 -2.10 -0.36 -13.26
N ILE A 23 -2.36 -1.66 -13.44
CA ILE A 23 -1.45 -2.74 -13.09
C ILE A 23 -1.07 -3.44 -14.39
N VAL A 24 0.24 -3.55 -14.60
CA VAL A 24 0.82 -4.11 -15.82
C VAL A 24 1.70 -5.27 -15.42
N GLU A 25 1.45 -6.43 -16.00
CA GLU A 25 2.19 -7.64 -15.74
C GLU A 25 2.44 -8.38 -17.06
N ASP A 26 3.64 -8.94 -17.20
CA ASP A 26 3.95 -9.81 -18.32
C ASP A 26 3.18 -11.14 -18.18
N CYS A 27 2.80 -11.76 -19.30
CA CYS A 27 1.94 -12.94 -19.28
C CYS A 27 2.56 -14.14 -18.54
N ARG A 28 3.88 -14.34 -18.63
CA ARG A 28 4.56 -15.46 -17.95
C ARG A 28 4.53 -15.30 -16.41
N PRO A 29 4.94 -14.16 -15.83
CA PRO A 29 4.73 -13.88 -14.41
C PRO A 29 3.26 -13.98 -13.97
N LEU A 30 2.32 -13.47 -14.77
CA LEU A 30 0.89 -13.57 -14.50
C LEU A 30 0.44 -15.04 -14.38
N GLN A 31 0.77 -15.87 -15.37
CA GLN A 31 0.45 -17.30 -15.38
C GLN A 31 1.04 -17.98 -14.14
N LYS A 32 2.31 -17.72 -13.81
CA LYS A 32 2.95 -18.29 -12.62
C LYS A 32 2.19 -17.94 -11.34
N ARG A 33 1.75 -16.69 -11.17
CA ARG A 33 1.01 -16.25 -9.99
C ARG A 33 -0.40 -16.87 -9.92
N LEU A 34 -1.07 -17.07 -11.05
CA LEU A 34 -2.33 -17.80 -11.12
C LEU A 34 -2.15 -19.26 -10.67
N GLN A 35 -1.07 -19.91 -11.10
CA GLN A 35 -0.75 -21.29 -10.70
C GLN A 35 -0.30 -21.41 -9.24
N GLU A 36 0.31 -20.37 -8.67
CA GLU A 36 0.57 -20.26 -7.23
C GLU A 36 -0.69 -19.92 -6.42
N GLY A 37 -1.84 -19.74 -7.08
CA GLY A 37 -3.12 -19.42 -6.47
C GLY A 37 -3.19 -18.03 -5.85
N HIS A 38 -2.30 -17.11 -6.28
CA HIS A 38 -2.19 -15.77 -5.73
C HIS A 38 -3.53 -15.02 -5.85
N TYR A 39 -4.20 -14.81 -4.71
CA TYR A 39 -5.62 -14.49 -4.72
C TYR A 39 -5.97 -13.17 -5.42
N PHE A 40 -5.12 -12.11 -5.36
CA PHE A 40 -5.27 -10.93 -6.23
C PHE A 40 -5.54 -11.28 -7.71
N TYR A 41 -4.71 -12.15 -8.29
CA TYR A 41 -4.80 -12.53 -9.70
C TYR A 41 -5.94 -13.51 -9.94
N THR A 42 -6.18 -14.40 -8.97
CA THR A 42 -7.33 -15.31 -8.99
C THR A 42 -8.64 -14.55 -9.01
N ASP A 43 -8.78 -13.50 -8.20
CA ASP A 43 -10.00 -12.68 -8.11
C ASP A 43 -10.16 -11.85 -9.39
N ILE A 44 -9.08 -11.27 -9.94
CA ILE A 44 -9.12 -10.63 -11.27
C ILE A 44 -9.52 -11.61 -12.36
N TYR A 45 -9.00 -12.84 -12.34
CA TYR A 45 -9.34 -13.85 -13.35
C TYR A 45 -10.83 -14.24 -13.27
N LYS A 46 -11.41 -14.30 -12.07
CA LYS A 46 -12.79 -14.73 -11.85
C LYS A 46 -13.82 -13.62 -12.01
N GLU A 47 -13.51 -12.43 -11.51
CA GLU A 47 -14.45 -11.31 -11.37
C GLU A 47 -14.14 -10.17 -12.35
N GLY A 48 -12.94 -10.18 -12.96
CA GLY A 48 -12.52 -9.16 -13.89
C GLY A 48 -13.35 -9.16 -15.16
N ILE A 49 -13.62 -7.95 -15.67
CA ILE A 49 -14.30 -7.75 -16.94
C ILE A 49 -13.25 -7.61 -18.04
N VAL A 50 -13.24 -8.54 -18.99
CA VAL A 50 -12.34 -8.46 -20.15
C VAL A 50 -12.79 -7.32 -21.05
N LEU A 51 -11.97 -6.27 -21.16
CA LEU A 51 -12.23 -5.13 -22.04
C LEU A 51 -11.65 -5.33 -23.44
N TYR A 52 -10.58 -6.12 -23.56
CA TYR A 52 -9.90 -6.41 -24.82
C TYR A 52 -9.10 -7.71 -24.71
N ASP A 53 -9.16 -8.55 -25.75
CA ASP A 53 -8.32 -9.73 -25.90
C ASP A 53 -7.68 -9.74 -27.30
N SER A 54 -6.37 -9.96 -27.34
CA SER A 54 -5.62 -10.06 -28.60
C SER A 54 -5.61 -11.47 -29.20
N GLY A 55 -6.04 -12.49 -28.44
CA GLY A 55 -6.00 -13.91 -28.83
C GLY A 55 -4.60 -14.52 -28.92
N ARG A 56 -3.54 -13.78 -28.53
CA ARG A 56 -2.14 -14.25 -28.63
C ARG A 56 -1.68 -15.08 -27.44
N VAL A 57 -2.40 -15.00 -26.33
CA VAL A 57 -2.05 -15.65 -25.06
C VAL A 57 -3.33 -16.20 -24.45
N GLU A 58 -3.29 -17.47 -24.08
CA GLU A 58 -4.34 -18.13 -23.31
C GLU A 58 -3.82 -18.31 -21.87
N LEU A 59 -4.60 -17.86 -20.88
CA LEU A 59 -4.28 -18.03 -19.47
C LEU A 59 -4.98 -19.28 -18.95
N GLU A 60 -4.24 -20.17 -18.28
CA GLU A 60 -4.87 -21.33 -17.66
C GLU A 60 -5.57 -20.91 -16.35
N PRO A 61 -6.64 -21.61 -15.94
CA PRO A 61 -7.35 -21.30 -14.72
C PRO A 61 -6.44 -21.27 -13.48
N PRO A 62 -6.68 -20.35 -12.53
CA PRO A 62 -5.90 -20.27 -11.31
C PRO A 62 -6.07 -21.50 -10.42
N ARG A 63 -5.01 -21.88 -9.72
CA ARG A 63 -5.09 -22.82 -8.61
C ARG A 63 -5.98 -22.23 -7.52
N LYS A 64 -6.97 -23.00 -7.06
CA LYS A 64 -7.80 -22.61 -5.92
C LYS A 64 -7.01 -22.84 -4.63
N LEU A 65 -6.53 -21.77 -3.99
CA LEU A 65 -6.11 -21.84 -2.58
C LEU A 65 -7.34 -22.06 -1.71
N ASP A 66 -7.24 -22.96 -0.74
CA ASP A 66 -8.23 -23.05 0.31
C ASP A 66 -8.09 -21.87 1.31
N ALA A 67 -9.05 -21.79 2.23
CA ALA A 67 -9.11 -20.76 3.24
C ALA A 67 -7.89 -20.76 4.18
N GLU A 68 -7.35 -21.94 4.49
CA GLU A 68 -6.19 -22.10 5.38
C GLU A 68 -4.91 -21.56 4.73
N GLU A 69 -4.68 -21.88 3.45
CA GLU A 69 -3.54 -21.37 2.69
C GLU A 69 -3.59 -19.85 2.54
N ARG A 70 -4.78 -19.28 2.29
CA ARG A 70 -5.00 -17.83 2.24
C ARG A 70 -4.67 -17.18 3.58
N LYS A 71 -5.19 -17.73 4.68
CA LYS A 71 -4.91 -17.27 6.04
C LYS A 71 -3.43 -17.32 6.36
N ALA A 72 -2.78 -18.46 6.14
CA ALA A 72 -1.35 -18.65 6.43
C ALA A 72 -0.48 -17.65 5.65
N LYS A 73 -0.83 -17.36 4.39
CA LYS A 73 -0.14 -16.35 3.58
C LYS A 73 -0.35 -14.95 4.14
N ALA A 74 -1.59 -14.57 4.47
CA ALA A 74 -1.90 -13.26 5.04
C ALA A 74 -1.23 -13.05 6.40
N GLU A 75 -1.19 -14.06 7.27
CA GLU A 75 -0.48 -14.03 8.55
C GLU A 75 1.02 -13.85 8.35
N LYS A 76 1.62 -14.58 7.41
CA LYS A 76 3.04 -14.44 7.07
C LYS A 76 3.37 -13.02 6.59
N ASP A 77 2.56 -12.49 5.67
CA ASP A 77 2.75 -11.14 5.15
C ASP A 77 2.55 -10.09 6.24
N PHE A 78 1.50 -10.20 7.07
CA PHE A 78 1.28 -9.32 8.22
C PHE A 78 2.48 -9.31 9.16
N ASN A 79 2.91 -10.49 9.63
CA ASN A 79 3.99 -10.61 10.60
C ASN A 79 5.30 -10.03 10.08
N PHE A 80 5.63 -10.23 8.81
CA PHE A 80 6.85 -9.70 8.22
C PHE A 80 6.79 -8.17 8.03
N TRP A 81 5.75 -7.68 7.35
CA TRP A 81 5.67 -6.27 6.95
C TRP A 81 5.34 -5.35 8.11
N PHE A 82 4.43 -5.77 9.01
CA PHE A 82 4.09 -5.00 10.20
C PHE A 82 5.27 -4.90 11.16
N LYS A 83 6.02 -5.99 11.37
CA LYS A 83 7.25 -5.97 12.18
C LYS A 83 8.30 -5.03 11.58
N SER A 84 8.50 -5.08 10.26
CA SER A 84 9.42 -4.17 9.57
C SER A 84 9.00 -2.70 9.71
N ALA A 85 7.72 -2.37 9.55
CA ALA A 85 7.19 -1.01 9.75
C ALA A 85 7.45 -0.51 11.18
N ASN A 86 7.27 -1.37 12.18
CA ASN A 86 7.60 -1.04 13.57
C ASN A 86 9.10 -0.81 13.79
N GLY A 87 9.97 -1.48 13.03
CA GLY A 87 11.41 -1.19 13.01
C GLY A 87 11.70 0.25 12.60
N PHE A 88 11.10 0.69 11.49
CA PHE A 88 11.21 2.07 11.01
C PHE A 88 10.65 3.10 12.01
N MET A 89 9.55 2.79 12.71
CA MET A 89 9.05 3.66 13.78
C MET A 89 10.04 3.82 14.94
N LYS A 90 10.80 2.77 15.29
CA LYS A 90 11.85 2.86 16.31
C LYS A 90 13.00 3.75 15.82
N GLN A 91 13.43 3.59 14.57
CA GLN A 91 14.48 4.40 13.97
C GLN A 91 14.08 5.88 13.88
N TYR A 92 12.83 6.16 13.50
CA TYR A 92 12.25 7.50 13.55
C TYR A 92 12.39 8.13 14.94
N ARG A 93 11.95 7.43 16.00
CA ARG A 93 12.02 7.96 17.39
C ARG A 93 13.46 8.22 17.80
N PHE A 94 14.38 7.31 17.49
CA PHE A 94 15.80 7.48 17.77
C PHE A 94 16.40 8.71 17.05
N ALA A 95 16.19 8.83 15.74
CA ALA A 95 16.68 9.97 14.96
C ALA A 95 16.06 11.30 15.44
N LEU A 96 14.79 11.28 15.83
CA LEU A 96 14.11 12.43 16.42
C LEU A 96 14.77 12.84 17.75
N GLU A 97 15.13 11.90 18.62
CA GLU A 97 15.84 12.17 19.88
C GLU A 97 17.23 12.77 19.64
N GLN A 98 17.95 12.29 18.61
CA GLN A 98 19.25 12.83 18.21
C GLN A 98 19.17 14.20 17.52
N GLY A 99 17.96 14.68 17.20
CA GLY A 99 17.77 15.94 16.47
C GLY A 99 18.01 15.83 14.96
N GLU A 100 18.15 14.62 14.43
CA GLU A 100 18.35 14.32 13.02
C GLU A 100 17.02 14.37 12.24
N LEU A 101 16.41 15.55 12.16
CA LEU A 101 15.02 15.71 11.69
C LEU A 101 14.78 15.22 10.26
N ALA A 102 15.75 15.39 9.36
CA ALA A 102 15.66 14.92 7.97
C ALA A 102 15.66 13.37 7.89
N ILE A 103 16.53 12.72 8.68
CA ILE A 103 16.61 11.27 8.79
C ILE A 103 15.33 10.73 9.44
N ALA A 104 14.89 11.36 10.52
CA ALA A 104 13.66 10.99 11.20
C ALA A 104 12.44 11.08 10.27
N ALA A 105 12.34 12.11 9.42
CA ALA A 105 11.29 12.21 8.40
C ALA A 105 11.38 11.11 7.34
N PHE A 106 12.59 10.73 6.91
CA PHE A 106 12.80 9.62 5.98
C PHE A 106 12.31 8.29 6.58
N GLU A 107 12.71 7.97 7.81
CA GLU A 107 12.29 6.73 8.47
C GLU A 107 10.78 6.70 8.70
N LEU A 108 10.18 7.85 8.98
CA LEU A 108 8.74 8.00 9.14
C LEU A 108 7.98 7.79 7.82
N HIS A 109 8.55 8.21 6.69
CA HIS A 109 8.04 7.86 5.37
C HIS A 109 8.10 6.35 5.12
N GLN A 110 9.25 5.71 5.40
CA GLN A 110 9.43 4.26 5.24
C GLN A 110 8.42 3.47 6.08
N ALA A 111 8.20 3.87 7.33
CA ALA A 111 7.19 3.27 8.21
C ALA A 111 5.79 3.36 7.57
N THR A 112 5.41 4.53 7.07
CA THR A 112 4.12 4.78 6.42
C THR A 112 3.92 3.87 5.20
N GLU A 113 4.92 3.80 4.32
CA GLU A 113 4.89 2.94 3.12
C GLU A 113 4.70 1.46 3.52
N ARG A 114 5.45 1.00 4.52
CA ARG A 114 5.41 -0.39 5.01
C ARG A 114 4.06 -0.72 5.65
N PHE A 115 3.48 0.19 6.42
CA PHE A 115 2.15 0.02 7.00
C PHE A 115 1.08 -0.12 5.92
N TYR A 116 1.06 0.75 4.91
CA TYR A 116 0.09 0.61 3.81
C TYR A 116 0.30 -0.68 3.00
N ASN A 117 1.55 -1.02 2.69
CA ASN A 117 1.87 -2.29 2.01
C ASN A 117 1.42 -3.52 2.82
N THR A 118 1.45 -3.45 4.15
CA THR A 118 0.95 -4.53 5.02
C THR A 118 -0.54 -4.76 4.78
N VAL A 119 -1.34 -3.69 4.74
CA VAL A 119 -2.78 -3.78 4.47
C VAL A 119 -3.04 -4.35 3.08
N LEU A 120 -2.36 -3.82 2.05
CA LEU A 120 -2.57 -4.29 0.68
C LEU A 120 -2.23 -5.79 0.51
N LEU A 121 -1.16 -6.27 1.13
CA LEU A 121 -0.81 -7.69 1.10
C LEU A 121 -1.79 -8.56 1.88
N VAL A 122 -2.30 -8.11 3.02
CA VAL A 122 -3.28 -8.89 3.80
C VAL A 122 -4.66 -8.90 3.15
N HIS A 123 -5.05 -7.81 2.50
CA HIS A 123 -6.38 -7.68 1.87
C HIS A 123 -6.43 -8.22 0.46
N THR A 124 -5.34 -8.13 -0.30
CA THR A 124 -5.29 -8.46 -1.73
C THR A 124 -4.22 -9.49 -2.07
N GLY A 125 -3.19 -9.64 -1.24
CA GLY A 125 -2.07 -10.55 -1.51
C GLY A 125 -1.03 -9.90 -2.41
N TYR A 126 -1.33 -8.71 -2.93
CA TYR A 126 -0.53 -7.99 -3.89
C TYR A 126 -0.06 -6.65 -3.33
N LYS A 127 1.14 -6.25 -3.75
CA LYS A 127 1.59 -4.87 -3.67
C LYS A 127 2.24 -4.49 -5.00
N ALA A 128 1.85 -3.35 -5.55
CA ALA A 128 2.52 -2.80 -6.71
C ALA A 128 3.95 -2.34 -6.35
N LYS A 129 4.80 -2.13 -7.37
CA LYS A 129 6.08 -1.41 -7.22
C LYS A 129 5.82 0.10 -7.13
N GLN A 130 5.11 0.52 -6.09
CA GLN A 130 4.69 1.89 -5.84
C GLN A 130 5.15 2.34 -4.45
N HIS A 131 5.87 3.45 -4.38
CA HIS A 131 6.42 4.01 -3.15
C HIS A 131 5.69 5.30 -2.71
N GLY A 132 4.85 5.88 -3.58
CA GLY A 132 4.09 7.07 -3.28
C GLY A 132 3.01 6.83 -2.22
N ILE A 133 3.26 7.28 -0.99
CA ILE A 133 2.35 7.10 0.15
C ILE A 133 0.93 7.68 -0.08
N GLU A 134 0.77 8.69 -0.94
CA GLU A 134 -0.55 9.20 -1.31
C GLU A 134 -1.34 8.22 -2.19
N LYS A 135 -0.68 7.55 -3.14
CA LYS A 135 -1.32 6.52 -3.97
C LYS A 135 -1.65 5.30 -3.11
N LEU A 136 -0.73 4.89 -2.23
CA LEU A 136 -0.94 3.79 -1.29
C LEU A 136 -2.11 4.07 -0.33
N ALA A 137 -2.19 5.28 0.23
CA ALA A 137 -3.30 5.67 1.11
C ALA A 137 -4.66 5.56 0.40
N LYS A 138 -4.76 5.96 -0.87
CA LYS A 138 -5.99 5.81 -1.67
C LYS A 138 -6.36 4.34 -1.90
N GLN A 139 -5.38 3.50 -2.23
CA GLN A 139 -5.59 2.06 -2.43
C GLN A 139 -6.05 1.37 -1.15
N VAL A 140 -5.40 1.67 -0.03
CA VAL A 140 -5.81 1.13 1.27
C VAL A 140 -7.22 1.61 1.63
N ALA A 141 -7.54 2.88 1.41
CA ALA A 141 -8.87 3.43 1.66
C ALA A 141 -10.00 2.82 0.81
N SER A 142 -9.70 2.25 -0.37
CA SER A 142 -10.70 1.52 -1.16
C SER A 142 -11.04 0.14 -0.59
N HIS A 143 -10.17 -0.44 0.23
CA HIS A 143 -10.43 -1.68 0.96
C HIS A 143 -11.01 -1.43 2.35
N ASP A 144 -10.57 -0.35 2.99
CA ASP A 144 -11.01 0.01 4.34
C ASP A 144 -11.12 1.55 4.47
N PRO A 145 -12.34 2.11 4.40
CA PRO A 145 -12.55 3.56 4.45
C PRO A 145 -12.06 4.22 5.75
N ARG A 146 -11.83 3.45 6.84
CA ARG A 146 -11.31 3.98 8.12
C ARG A 146 -9.93 4.62 7.97
N PHE A 147 -9.20 4.34 6.89
CA PHE A 147 -7.89 4.94 6.63
C PHE A 147 -7.95 6.38 6.08
N LEU A 148 -9.09 6.81 5.53
CA LEU A 148 -9.28 8.18 5.01
C LEU A 148 -8.91 9.28 6.01
N PRO A 149 -9.36 9.24 7.29
CA PRO A 149 -9.04 10.28 8.26
C PRO A 149 -7.60 10.23 8.80
N VAL A 150 -6.75 9.25 8.39
CA VAL A 150 -5.38 9.09 8.94
C VAL A 150 -4.47 10.27 8.62
N PHE A 151 -4.60 10.92 7.48
CA PHE A 151 -3.91 12.18 7.20
C PHE A 151 -4.95 13.23 6.83
N PRO A 152 -5.43 14.03 7.81
CA PRO A 152 -6.42 15.06 7.53
C PRO A 152 -5.82 16.08 6.54
N LYS A 153 -6.65 16.61 5.65
CA LYS A 153 -6.28 17.68 4.71
C LYS A 153 -7.12 18.94 4.94
N VAL A 154 -7.49 19.19 6.20
CA VAL A 154 -8.42 20.26 6.59
C VAL A 154 -7.74 21.62 6.53
N THR A 155 -6.59 21.75 7.20
CA THR A 155 -5.84 23.01 7.22
C THR A 155 -4.73 23.02 6.16
N GLN A 156 -4.25 24.22 5.81
CA GLN A 156 -3.07 24.36 4.95
C GLN A 156 -1.83 23.74 5.59
N GLN A 157 -1.73 23.79 6.92
CA GLN A 157 -0.63 23.19 7.67
C GLN A 157 -0.66 21.66 7.57
N ASP A 158 -1.84 21.02 7.69
CA ASP A 158 -1.93 19.55 7.56
C ASP A 158 -1.48 19.08 6.18
N LYS A 159 -1.90 19.80 5.12
CA LYS A 159 -1.47 19.54 3.74
C LYS A 159 0.05 19.69 3.61
N ALA A 160 0.62 20.77 4.16
CA ALA A 160 2.06 21.02 4.11
C ALA A 160 2.86 19.92 4.82
N ARG A 161 2.41 19.45 6.00
CA ARG A 161 3.04 18.34 6.73
C ARG A 161 3.06 17.06 5.91
N PHE A 162 1.93 16.70 5.30
CA PHE A 162 1.87 15.50 4.47
C PHE A 162 2.74 15.60 3.21
N GLU A 163 2.82 16.78 2.59
CA GLU A 163 3.73 17.00 1.47
C GLU A 163 5.20 16.92 1.88
N LEU A 164 5.59 17.41 3.06
CA LEU A 164 6.93 17.21 3.61
C LEU A 164 7.24 15.73 3.82
N LEU A 165 6.31 14.97 4.42
CA LEU A 165 6.46 13.52 4.58
C LEU A 165 6.63 12.80 3.24
N LYS A 166 5.85 13.18 2.22
CA LYS A 166 5.99 12.62 0.86
C LYS A 166 7.38 12.89 0.28
N LYS A 167 7.84 14.13 0.36
CA LYS A 167 9.14 14.58 -0.14
C LYS A 167 10.32 13.93 0.57
N ALA A 168 10.17 13.62 1.85
CA ALA A 168 11.21 12.99 2.67
C ALA A 168 11.76 11.67 2.11
N TYR A 169 11.05 10.98 1.21
CA TYR A 169 11.59 9.79 0.53
C TYR A 169 12.85 10.08 -0.31
N ILE A 170 12.91 11.24 -0.96
CA ILE A 170 14.00 11.64 -1.86
C ILE A 170 14.74 12.82 -1.24
N ASP A 171 14.03 13.89 -0.94
CA ASP A 171 14.61 15.21 -0.70
C ASP A 171 15.44 15.23 0.60
N SER A 172 15.02 14.52 1.65
CA SER A 172 15.73 14.57 2.95
C SER A 172 17.17 14.03 2.92
N ARG A 173 17.57 13.33 1.85
CA ARG A 173 18.92 12.78 1.67
C ARG A 173 19.75 13.51 0.63
N TYR A 174 19.12 14.31 -0.23
CA TYR A 174 19.77 14.89 -1.41
C TYR A 174 19.55 16.40 -1.58
N ASP A 175 18.55 16.98 -0.92
CA ASP A 175 18.27 18.41 -0.94
C ASP A 175 18.70 19.03 0.40
N GLU A 176 19.73 19.88 0.33
CA GLU A 176 20.22 20.65 1.47
C GLU A 176 19.18 21.62 2.04
N ASN A 177 18.15 21.96 1.25
CA ASN A 177 17.07 22.86 1.65
C ASN A 177 15.87 22.12 2.25
N TYR A 178 15.91 20.78 2.36
CA TYR A 178 14.85 20.04 3.03
C TYR A 178 14.82 20.40 4.52
N ALA A 179 13.77 21.11 4.93
CA ALA A 179 13.56 21.53 6.30
C ALA A 179 12.19 21.10 6.81
N ILE A 180 12.18 20.44 7.96
CA ILE A 180 10.97 20.09 8.72
C ILE A 180 11.21 20.42 10.19
N THR A 181 10.19 20.97 10.86
CA THR A 181 10.29 21.29 12.28
C THR A 181 10.07 20.05 13.13
N ARG A 182 10.65 20.03 14.34
CA ARG A 182 10.39 18.97 15.33
C ARG A 182 8.89 18.79 15.60
N ALA A 183 8.16 19.91 15.77
CA ALA A 183 6.73 19.89 16.07
C ALA A 183 5.89 19.28 14.92
N ASP A 184 6.21 19.60 13.66
CA ASP A 184 5.54 19.00 12.50
C ASP A 184 5.83 17.51 12.38
N LEU A 185 7.06 17.12 12.71
CA LEU A 185 7.50 15.74 12.64
C LEU A 185 6.88 14.89 13.78
N GLU A 186 6.80 15.43 15.00
CA GLU A 186 6.09 14.81 16.12
C GLU A 186 4.60 14.61 15.81
N TRP A 187 3.96 15.63 15.22
CA TRP A 187 2.58 15.53 14.75
C TRP A 187 2.42 14.40 13.72
N LEU A 188 3.32 14.29 12.74
CA LEU A 188 3.32 13.19 11.76
C LEU A 188 3.52 11.83 12.45
N GLY A 189 4.40 11.76 13.45
CA GLY A 189 4.61 10.59 14.29
C GLY A 189 3.32 10.10 14.93
N GLU A 190 2.56 11.00 15.56
CA GLU A 190 1.25 10.67 16.14
C GLU A 190 0.25 10.16 15.09
N ARG A 191 0.24 10.76 13.88
CA ARG A 191 -0.61 10.27 12.79
C ARG A 191 -0.26 8.85 12.39
N ILE A 192 1.02 8.49 12.39
CA ILE A 192 1.50 7.17 11.98
C ILE A 192 1.36 6.14 13.10
N ASP A 193 1.40 6.55 14.36
CA ASP A 193 0.96 5.69 15.47
C ASP A 193 -0.53 5.32 15.35
N ARG A 194 -1.39 6.28 14.94
CA ARG A 194 -2.80 5.99 14.62
C ARG A 194 -2.94 5.09 13.40
N LEU A 195 -2.13 5.33 12.35
CA LEU A 195 -2.07 4.45 11.18
C LEU A 195 -1.74 3.02 11.59
N LYS A 196 -0.69 2.84 12.40
CA LYS A 196 -0.25 1.54 12.91
C LYS A 196 -1.38 0.79 13.61
N ALA A 197 -2.08 1.44 14.55
CA ALA A 197 -3.18 0.82 15.28
C ALA A 197 -4.30 0.36 14.34
N LEU A 198 -4.63 1.19 13.34
CA LEU A 198 -5.64 0.85 12.36
C LEU A 198 -5.20 -0.27 11.41
N VAL A 199 -3.93 -0.29 10.99
CA VAL A 199 -3.35 -1.40 10.21
C VAL A 199 -3.46 -2.71 10.98
N GLU A 200 -3.10 -2.71 12.26
CA GLU A 200 -3.19 -3.89 13.09
C GLU A 200 -4.64 -4.39 13.19
N GLN A 201 -5.58 -3.51 13.48
CA GLN A 201 -7.00 -3.85 13.55
C GLN A 201 -7.52 -4.42 12.22
N SER A 202 -7.36 -3.67 11.13
CA SER A 202 -7.86 -4.02 9.80
C SER A 202 -7.29 -5.34 9.30
N CYS A 203 -5.99 -5.58 9.50
CA CYS A 203 -5.35 -6.82 9.07
C CYS A 203 -5.81 -8.02 9.90
N ARG A 204 -5.95 -7.87 11.23
CA ARG A 204 -6.43 -8.96 12.10
C ARG A 204 -7.87 -9.34 11.78
N GLU A 205 -8.75 -8.36 11.55
CA GLU A 205 -10.13 -8.58 11.12
C GLU A 205 -10.17 -9.36 9.80
N ARG A 206 -9.37 -8.95 8.80
CA ARG A 206 -9.31 -9.65 7.51
C ARG A 206 -8.78 -11.07 7.63
N ILE A 207 -7.74 -11.28 8.44
CA ILE A 207 -7.16 -12.61 8.69
C ILE A 207 -8.17 -13.54 9.38
N ALA A 208 -8.92 -13.03 10.35
CA ALA A 208 -9.98 -13.78 11.02
C ALA A 208 -11.10 -14.17 10.05
N GLY A 209 -11.50 -13.28 9.15
CA GLY A 209 -12.53 -13.55 8.14
C GLY A 209 -12.21 -14.72 7.21
N PHE A 210 -10.93 -15.02 6.94
CA PHE A 210 -10.56 -16.22 6.18
C PHE A 210 -10.92 -17.53 6.92
N SER A 211 -11.01 -17.52 8.26
CA SER A 211 -11.44 -18.71 9.01
C SER A 211 -12.97 -18.91 8.98
N GLU A 212 -13.74 -17.84 8.84
CA GLU A 212 -15.21 -17.89 8.82
C GLU A 212 -15.74 -18.35 7.45
N GLU A 213 -15.04 -18.04 6.34
CA GLU A 213 -15.33 -18.59 5.00
C GLU A 213 -15.28 -20.13 4.94
N PHE A 214 -14.70 -20.80 5.95
CA PHE A 214 -14.67 -22.26 6.07
C PHE A 214 -15.85 -22.86 6.85
N GLY A 215 -16.55 -22.06 7.66
CA GLY A 215 -17.63 -22.53 8.55
C GLY A 215 -19.02 -22.59 7.90
N GLU A 216 -19.18 -22.09 6.68
CA GLU A 216 -20.46 -22.04 5.94
C GLU A 216 -20.59 -23.10 4.82
N LEU A 217 -19.73 -24.13 4.82
CA LEU A 217 -19.81 -25.30 3.92
C LEU A 217 -20.19 -26.57 4.68
#